data_AF-A0A645F6S9-F1
#
_entry.id   AF-A0A645F6S9-F1
#
_cell.length_a   1.000
_cell.length_b   1.000
_cell.length_c   1.000
_cell.angle_alpha   90.00
_cell.angle_beta   90.00
_cell.angle_gamma   90.00
#
_symmetry.space_group_name_H-M   'P 1'
#
loop_
_entity.id
_entity.type
_entity.pdbx_description
1 polymer ?
#
loop_
_entity_poly.entity_id
_entity_poly.type
_entity_poly.pdbx_seq_one_letter_code
_entity_poly.pdbx_strand_id
1 'polypeptide(L)'
;MALIFGIIFYEIGFLEHKILDKANATGLALFALLVPIFMSLSKATPQMVASLITPIAIAFVIALVGIIIVSFAASKLLGYTWEMCLAVGVCCLFGFPGTFIVSQEVANAVGETPEEREYILTGILPKMLVSGFTTVTIASVFLAGFLVKLL
;
A
#
# COMPACT_ATOMS: atom_id res chain seq x y z
N MET A 1 -11.22 -8.76 4.64
CA MET A 1 -11.80 -9.25 5.91
C MET A 1 -10.75 -9.33 7.03
N ALA A 2 -9.56 -9.89 6.79
CA ALA A 2 -8.48 -9.93 7.79
C ALA A 2 -8.16 -8.56 8.43
N LEU A 3 -8.17 -7.46 7.65
CA LEU A 3 -7.98 -6.10 8.18
C LEU A 3 -9.01 -5.72 9.25
N ILE A 4 -10.30 -5.97 8.98
CA ILE A 4 -11.40 -5.62 9.89
C ILE A 4 -11.28 -6.42 11.19
N PHE A 5 -11.06 -7.74 11.07
CA PHE A 5 -10.85 -8.59 12.25
C PHE A 5 -9.57 -8.23 13.00
N GLY A 6 -8.50 -7.84 12.30
CA GLY A 6 -7.27 -7.36 12.93
C GLY A 6 -7.49 -6.11 13.77
N ILE A 7 -8.27 -5.14 13.26
CA ILE A 7 -8.67 -3.94 14.02
C ILE A 7 -9.50 -4.34 15.24
N ILE A 8 -10.54 -5.16 15.06
CA ILE A 8 -11.43 -5.58 16.16
C ILE A 8 -10.63 -6.31 17.25
N PHE A 9 -9.79 -7.28 16.87
CA PHE A 9 -9.01 -8.06 17.82
C PHE A 9 -7.93 -7.23 18.54
N TYR A 10 -7.41 -6.19 17.89
CA TYR A 10 -6.54 -5.21 18.53
C TYR A 10 -7.30 -4.36 19.57
N GLU A 11 -8.46 -3.83 19.20
CA GLU A 11 -9.28 -2.98 20.09
C GLU A 11 -9.81 -3.71 21.33
N ILE A 12 -10.17 -4.99 21.22
CA ILE A 12 -10.61 -5.80 22.37
C ILE A 12 -9.46 -6.31 23.24
N GLY A 13 -8.20 -5.96 22.92
CA GLY A 13 -7.01 -6.35 23.67
C GLY A 13 -6.52 -7.78 23.42
N PHE A 14 -7.05 -8.48 22.40
CA PHE A 14 -6.59 -9.82 22.05
C PHE A 14 -5.24 -9.79 21.30
N LEU A 15 -5.03 -8.81 20.42
CA LEU A 15 -3.76 -8.61 19.71
C LEU A 15 -2.88 -7.59 20.44
N GLU A 16 -1.64 -7.98 20.71
CA GLU A 16 -0.68 -7.11 21.38
C GLU A 16 -0.12 -6.04 20.41
N HIS A 17 0.10 -4.82 20.92
CA HIS A 17 0.72 -3.74 20.15
C HIS A 17 2.16 -4.09 19.74
N LYS A 18 2.47 -3.86 18.46
CA LYS A 18 3.77 -4.17 17.82
C LYS A 18 4.20 -5.65 18.02
N ILE A 19 3.26 -6.60 17.95
CA ILE A 19 3.55 -8.03 18.19
C ILE A 19 4.68 -8.61 17.32
N LEU A 20 4.77 -8.20 16.05
CA LEU A 20 5.83 -8.67 15.14
C LEU A 20 7.22 -8.16 15.56
N ASP A 21 7.30 -6.92 16.06
CA ASP A 21 8.55 -6.35 16.54
C ASP A 21 8.95 -6.97 17.88
N LYS A 22 7.97 -7.17 18.79
CA LYS A 22 8.18 -7.87 20.08
C LYS A 22 8.67 -9.30 19.88
N ALA A 23 8.16 -9.99 18.85
CA ALA A 23 8.61 -11.33 18.48
C ALA A 23 9.92 -11.34 17.66
N ASN A 24 10.49 -10.17 17.36
CA ASN A 24 11.64 -10.00 16.46
C ASN A 24 11.44 -10.72 15.11
N ALA A 25 10.19 -10.72 14.61
CA ALA A 25 9.74 -11.51 13.47
C ALA A 25 9.39 -10.66 12.24
N THR A 26 9.45 -9.32 12.34
CA THR A 26 9.11 -8.40 11.24
C THR A 26 9.92 -8.68 9.98
N GLY A 27 11.24 -8.89 10.10
CA GLY A 27 12.09 -9.25 8.96
C GLY A 27 11.72 -10.59 8.32
N LEU A 28 11.41 -11.61 9.13
CA LEU A 28 10.97 -12.91 8.65
C LEU A 28 9.61 -12.83 7.93
N ALA A 29 8.67 -12.05 8.48
CA ALA A 29 7.37 -11.83 7.88
C ALA A 29 7.52 -11.15 6.51
N LEU A 30 8.29 -10.06 6.44
CA LEU A 30 8.56 -9.35 5.18
C LEU A 30 9.25 -10.25 4.16
N PHE A 31 10.21 -11.07 4.57
CA PHE A 31 10.86 -12.03 3.69
C PHE A 31 9.84 -12.99 3.06
N ALA A 32 8.98 -13.62 3.88
CA ALA A 32 7.96 -14.54 3.38
C ALA A 32 6.98 -13.86 2.39
N LEU A 33 6.67 -12.59 2.61
CA LEU A 33 5.80 -11.79 1.74
C LEU A 33 6.46 -11.39 0.40
N LEU A 34 7.79 -11.28 0.37
CA LEU A 34 8.53 -10.96 -0.85
C LEU A 34 8.72 -12.20 -1.76
N VAL A 35 8.70 -13.42 -1.21
CA VAL A 35 8.90 -14.66 -2.00
C VAL A 35 7.95 -14.77 -3.21
N PRO A 36 6.63 -14.55 -3.08
CA PRO A 36 5.71 -14.57 -4.24
C PRO A 36 6.05 -13.55 -5.34
N ILE A 37 6.61 -12.40 -4.96
CA ILE A 37 7.04 -11.37 -5.92
C ILE A 37 8.19 -11.90 -6.76
N PHE A 38 9.22 -12.47 -6.11
CA PHE A 38 10.37 -13.06 -6.81
C PHE A 38 9.98 -14.30 -7.64
N MET A 39 9.04 -15.12 -7.17
CA MET A 39 8.52 -16.25 -7.94
C MET A 39 7.74 -15.82 -9.18
N SER A 40 7.07 -14.67 -9.13
CA SER A 40 6.37 -14.12 -10.30
C SER A 40 7.37 -13.52 -11.28
N LEU A 41 8.39 -12.84 -10.77
CA LEU A 41 9.47 -12.25 -11.57
C LEU A 41 10.28 -13.32 -12.32
N SER A 42 10.55 -14.47 -11.71
CA SER A 42 11.31 -15.55 -12.35
C SER A 42 10.61 -16.17 -13.57
N LYS A 43 9.30 -15.96 -13.71
CA LYS A 43 8.48 -16.42 -14.85
C LYS A 43 8.36 -15.37 -15.95
N ALA A 44 8.81 -14.13 -15.72
CA ALA A 44 8.71 -13.06 -16.68
C ALA A 44 9.80 -13.19 -17.75
N THR A 45 9.42 -13.53 -18.98
CA THR A 45 10.36 -13.53 -20.11
C THR A 45 10.57 -12.11 -20.64
N PRO A 46 11.75 -11.77 -21.20
CA PRO A 46 11.98 -10.45 -21.79
C PRO A 46 10.93 -10.07 -22.85
N GLN A 47 10.47 -11.04 -23.64
CA GLN A 47 9.43 -10.85 -24.65
C GLN A 47 8.06 -10.56 -24.02
N MET A 48 7.70 -11.23 -22.93
CA MET A 48 6.48 -10.96 -22.17
C MET A 48 6.52 -9.57 -21.54
N VAL A 49 7.66 -9.17 -20.98
CA VAL A 49 7.83 -7.82 -20.44
C VAL A 49 7.69 -6.77 -21.55
N ALA A 50 8.35 -6.99 -22.70
CA ALA A 50 8.30 -6.06 -23.83
C ALA A 50 6.87 -5.85 -24.37
N SER A 51 6.07 -6.92 -24.47
CA SER A 51 4.68 -6.81 -24.94
C SER A 51 3.76 -6.12 -23.94
N LEU A 52 4.07 -6.20 -22.64
CA LEU A 52 3.28 -5.60 -21.56
C LEU A 52 3.69 -4.15 -21.24
N ILE A 53 4.91 -3.71 -21.59
CA ILE A 53 5.41 -2.37 -21.28
C ILE A 53 4.44 -1.28 -21.76
N THR A 54 3.98 -1.35 -23.01
CA THR A 54 3.13 -0.29 -23.58
C THR A 54 1.75 -0.26 -22.91
N PRO A 55 1.01 -1.37 -22.78
CA PRO A 55 -0.25 -1.41 -22.03
C PRO A 55 -0.10 -0.94 -20.58
N ILE A 56 0.94 -1.40 -19.88
CA ILE A 56 1.20 -1.02 -18.48
C ILE A 56 1.48 0.47 -18.37
N ALA A 57 2.32 1.03 -19.26
CA ALA A 57 2.64 2.46 -19.24
C ALA A 57 1.39 3.33 -19.46
N ILE A 58 0.54 2.97 -20.42
CA ILE A 58 -0.71 3.71 -20.68
C ILE A 58 -1.64 3.62 -19.47
N ALA A 59 -1.87 2.40 -18.95
CA ALA A 59 -2.73 2.20 -17.79
C ALA A 59 -2.20 2.95 -16.56
N PHE A 60 -0.87 2.93 -16.35
CA PHE A 60 -0.20 3.64 -15.27
C PHE A 60 -0.40 5.15 -15.37
N VAL A 61 -0.21 5.75 -16.54
CA VAL A 61 -0.40 7.20 -16.75
C VAL A 61 -1.86 7.59 -16.49
N ILE A 62 -2.83 6.83 -17.02
CA ILE A 62 -4.25 7.09 -16.79
C ILE A 62 -4.58 6.98 -15.30
N ALA A 63 -4.11 5.93 -14.63
CA ALA A 63 -4.31 5.75 -13.19
C ALA A 63 -3.70 6.91 -12.39
N LEU A 64 -2.48 7.33 -12.73
CA LEU A 64 -1.78 8.43 -12.05
C LEU A 64 -2.56 9.75 -12.18
N VAL A 65 -3.02 10.09 -13.39
CA VAL A 65 -3.82 11.30 -13.63
C VAL A 65 -5.13 11.24 -12.83
N GLY A 66 -5.82 10.09 -12.84
CA GLY A 66 -7.03 9.90 -12.05
C GLY A 66 -6.80 10.06 -10.55
N ILE A 67 -5.72 9.46 -10.03
CA ILE A 67 -5.31 9.58 -8.63
C ILE A 67 -5.03 11.04 -8.27
N ILE A 68 -4.24 11.76 -9.08
CA ILE A 68 -3.91 13.17 -8.82
C ILE A 68 -5.17 14.03 -8.72
N ILE A 69 -6.09 13.89 -9.70
CA ILE A 69 -7.33 14.67 -9.73
C ILE A 69 -8.19 14.36 -8.50
N VAL A 70 -8.39 13.08 -8.18
CA VAL A 70 -9.22 12.66 -7.05
C VAL A 70 -8.57 13.04 -5.72
N SER A 71 -7.26 12.90 -5.56
CA SER A 71 -6.54 13.29 -4.36
C SER A 71 -6.62 14.80 -4.10
N PHE A 72 -6.56 15.63 -5.15
CA PHE A 72 -6.76 17.08 -5.02
C PHE A 72 -8.20 17.46 -4.65
N ALA A 73 -9.19 16.76 -5.21
CA ALA A 73 -10.57 16.96 -4.80
C ALA A 73 -10.80 16.50 -3.35
N ALA A 74 -10.25 15.34 -2.98
CA ALA A 74 -10.38 14.74 -1.65
C ALA A 74 -9.70 15.59 -0.56
N SER A 75 -8.58 16.24 -0.86
CA SER A 75 -7.88 17.10 0.12
C SER A 75 -8.77 18.28 0.56
N LYS A 76 -9.54 18.86 -0.37
CA LYS A 76 -10.50 19.93 -0.08
C LYS A 76 -11.71 19.45 0.73
N LEU A 77 -12.10 18.18 0.57
CA LEU A 77 -13.27 17.61 1.24
C LEU A 77 -12.94 17.06 2.64
N LEU A 78 -11.76 16.48 2.81
CA LEU A 78 -11.38 15.73 4.02
C LEU A 78 -10.51 16.53 4.99
N GLY A 79 -10.06 17.73 4.61
CA GLY A 79 -9.21 18.59 5.45
C GLY A 79 -7.77 18.10 5.59
N TYR A 80 -7.36 17.10 4.81
CA TYR A 80 -5.96 16.67 4.71
C TYR A 80 -5.21 17.49 3.66
N THR A 81 -3.88 17.55 3.77
CA THR A 81 -3.05 18.15 2.72
C THR A 81 -3.13 17.32 1.44
N TRP A 82 -2.93 17.96 0.28
CA TRP A 82 -3.02 17.26 -1.00
C TRP A 82 -1.92 16.20 -1.15
N GLU A 83 -0.75 16.42 -0.55
CA GLU A 83 0.37 15.47 -0.50
C GLU A 83 -0.02 14.22 0.27
N MET A 84 -0.72 14.35 1.41
CA MET A 84 -1.19 13.21 2.19
C MET A 84 -2.27 12.44 1.42
N CYS A 85 -3.24 13.15 0.81
CA CYS A 85 -4.24 12.51 -0.03
C CYS A 85 -3.62 11.81 -1.25
N LEU A 86 -2.56 12.36 -1.83
CA LEU A 86 -1.83 11.74 -2.92
C LEU A 86 -1.06 10.51 -2.42
N ALA A 87 -0.34 10.61 -1.30
CA ALA A 87 0.38 9.50 -0.69
C ALA A 87 -0.54 8.32 -0.37
N VAL A 88 -1.74 8.59 0.16
CA VAL A 88 -2.79 7.59 0.35
C VAL A 88 -3.28 7.03 -0.99
N GLY A 89 -3.54 7.87 -1.98
CA GLY A 89 -4.06 7.47 -3.28
C GLY A 89 -3.13 6.55 -4.06
N VAL A 90 -1.82 6.85 -4.08
CA VAL A 90 -0.83 6.05 -4.82
C VAL A 90 -0.55 4.68 -4.20
N CYS A 91 -0.97 4.42 -2.95
CA CYS A 91 -0.80 3.10 -2.32
C CYS A 91 -1.45 1.96 -3.10
N CYS A 92 -2.45 2.23 -3.96
CA CYS A 92 -3.05 1.22 -4.82
C CYS A 92 -2.09 0.67 -5.89
N LEU A 93 -0.99 1.37 -6.17
CA LEU A 93 -0.04 1.01 -7.23
C LEU A 93 1.00 -0.03 -6.79
N PHE A 94 1.27 -0.15 -5.49
CA PHE A 94 2.32 -1.04 -4.98
C PHE A 94 1.87 -1.96 -3.85
N GLY A 95 0.77 -1.66 -3.14
CA GLY A 95 0.22 -2.55 -2.10
C GLY A 95 1.23 -2.92 -1.01
N PHE A 96 0.92 -3.92 -0.19
CA PHE A 96 1.84 -4.43 0.83
C PHE A 96 2.68 -5.60 0.27
N PRO A 97 4.01 -5.69 0.53
CA PRO A 97 4.82 -4.90 1.48
C PRO A 97 5.37 -3.56 0.94
N GLY A 98 5.08 -3.19 -0.30
CA GLY A 98 5.57 -1.94 -0.90
C GLY A 98 5.22 -0.69 -0.10
N THR A 99 3.98 -0.58 0.39
CA THR A 99 3.51 0.54 1.24
C THR A 99 4.29 0.65 2.53
N PHE A 100 4.66 -0.48 3.12
CA PHE A 100 5.46 -0.54 4.34
C PHE A 100 6.91 -0.10 4.06
N ILE A 101 7.52 -0.63 2.99
CA ILE A 101 8.90 -0.30 2.60
C ILE A 101 9.02 1.19 2.25
N VAL A 102 8.15 1.71 1.37
CA VAL A 102 8.18 3.12 0.95
C VAL A 102 8.01 4.07 2.13
N SER A 103 7.11 3.75 3.07
CA SER A 103 6.93 4.58 4.27
C SER A 103 8.20 4.63 5.13
N GLN A 104 8.90 3.50 5.28
CA GLN A 104 10.16 3.45 6.01
C GLN A 104 11.28 4.21 5.28
N GLU A 105 11.43 4.02 3.98
CA GLU A 105 12.44 4.73 3.19
C GLU A 105 12.23 6.24 3.22
N VAL A 106 10.98 6.70 3.13
CA VAL A 106 10.65 8.14 3.24
C VAL A 106 10.98 8.67 4.64
N ALA A 107 10.59 7.96 5.70
CA ALA A 107 10.92 8.37 7.07
C ALA A 107 12.44 8.43 7.28
N ASN A 108 13.19 7.43 6.80
CA ASN A 108 14.64 7.36 6.91
C ASN A 108 15.35 8.44 6.08
N ALA A 109 14.80 8.80 4.91
CA ALA A 109 15.38 9.79 4.01
C ALA A 109 15.16 11.23 4.47
N VAL A 110 14.03 11.52 5.13
CA VAL A 110 13.65 12.88 5.54
C VAL A 110 13.98 13.16 7.01
N GLY A 111 13.90 12.16 7.89
CA GLY A 111 14.16 12.32 9.32
C GLY A 111 15.66 12.32 9.65
N GLU A 112 16.10 13.32 10.41
CA GLU A 112 17.50 13.50 10.81
C GLU A 112 17.83 12.67 12.06
N THR A 113 16.91 12.60 13.03
CA THR A 113 17.09 11.84 14.28
C THR A 113 16.22 10.59 14.34
N PRO A 114 16.56 9.59 15.19
CA PRO A 114 15.69 8.43 15.41
C PRO A 114 14.26 8.80 15.84
N GLU A 115 14.12 9.83 16.68
CA GLU A 115 12.83 10.32 17.16
C GLU A 115 12.01 10.96 16.04
N GLU A 116 12.67 11.75 15.17
CA GLU A 116 12.02 12.36 14.01
C GLU A 116 11.57 11.31 12.99
N ARG A 117 12.41 10.29 12.73
CA ARG A 117 12.04 9.16 11.87
C ARG A 117 10.82 8.42 12.41
N GLU A 118 10.79 8.13 13.70
CA GLU A 118 9.63 7.47 14.33
C GLU A 118 8.38 8.37 14.27
N TYR A 119 8.53 9.68 14.49
CA TYR A 119 7.42 10.63 14.37
C TYR A 119 6.83 10.68 12.95
N ILE A 120 7.68 10.79 11.92
CA ILE A 120 7.24 10.74 10.52
C ILE A 120 6.56 9.41 10.23
N LEU A 121 7.21 8.29 10.59
CA LEU A 121 6.74 6.95 10.28
C LEU A 121 5.39 6.66 10.94
N THR A 122 5.21 6.99 12.22
CA THR A 122 3.93 6.84 12.93
C THR A 122 2.84 7.74 12.34
N GLY A 123 3.22 8.88 11.77
CA GLY A 123 2.32 9.78 11.04
C GLY A 123 1.80 9.20 9.72
N ILE A 124 2.66 8.58 8.90
CA ILE A 124 2.32 8.17 7.52
C ILE A 124 1.98 6.69 7.38
N LEU A 125 2.69 5.81 8.09
CA LEU A 125 2.63 4.37 7.88
C LEU A 125 1.21 3.80 8.11
N PRO A 126 0.49 4.12 9.21
CA PRO A 126 -0.84 3.59 9.43
C PRO A 126 -1.82 3.97 8.31
N LYS A 127 -1.74 5.22 7.83
CA LYS A 127 -2.63 5.74 6.77
C LYS A 127 -2.36 5.05 5.43
N MET A 128 -1.09 4.87 5.10
CA MET A 128 -0.67 4.21 3.87
C MET A 128 -0.98 2.71 3.87
N LEU A 129 -0.82 2.02 5.01
CA LEU A 129 -1.18 0.61 5.17
C LEU A 129 -2.68 0.39 5.03
N VAL A 130 -3.50 1.17 5.72
CA VAL A 130 -4.97 1.08 5.62
C VAL A 130 -5.42 1.32 4.19
N SER A 131 -4.84 2.32 3.50
CA SER A 131 -5.12 2.57 2.09
C SER A 131 -4.80 1.37 1.18
N GLY A 132 -3.58 0.84 1.28
CA GLY A 132 -3.15 -0.31 0.48
C GLY A 132 -4.03 -1.53 0.69
N PHE A 133 -4.36 -1.85 1.94
CA PHE A 133 -5.24 -3.00 2.23
C PHE A 133 -6.68 -2.78 1.78
N THR A 134 -7.19 -1.56 1.89
CA THR A 134 -8.55 -1.20 1.46
C THR A 134 -8.71 -1.32 -0.05
N THR A 135 -7.75 -0.80 -0.80
CA THR A 135 -7.78 -0.83 -2.27
C THR A 135 -7.68 -2.25 -2.80
N VAL A 136 -6.69 -3.03 -2.36
CA VAL A 136 -6.47 -4.40 -2.83
C VAL A 136 -7.59 -5.35 -2.41
N THR A 137 -8.17 -5.17 -1.22
CA THR A 137 -9.17 -6.12 -0.68
C THR A 137 -10.60 -5.73 -1.04
N ILE A 138 -10.97 -4.46 -0.91
CA ILE A 138 -12.37 -4.02 -1.02
C ILE A 138 -12.62 -3.55 -2.45
N ALA A 139 -11.86 -2.56 -2.92
CA ALA A 139 -12.11 -1.98 -4.24
C ALA A 139 -11.97 -3.02 -5.38
N SER A 140 -10.94 -3.89 -5.31
CA SER A 140 -10.76 -4.96 -6.30
C SER A 140 -11.92 -5.96 -6.32
N VAL A 141 -12.50 -6.31 -5.16
CA VAL A 141 -13.64 -7.25 -5.09
C VAL A 141 -14.90 -6.63 -5.70
N PHE A 142 -15.16 -5.36 -5.41
CA PHE A 142 -16.28 -4.64 -6.04
C PHE A 142 -16.10 -4.52 -7.55
N LEU A 143 -14.90 -4.15 -8.01
CA LEU A 143 -14.60 -4.02 -9.43
C LEU A 143 -14.72 -5.37 -10.15
N ALA A 144 -14.10 -6.43 -9.61
CA ALA A 144 -14.21 -7.78 -10.16
C ALA A 144 -15.66 -8.26 -10.19
N GLY A 145 -16.42 -8.04 -9.11
CA GLY A 145 -17.83 -8.39 -9.03
C GLY A 145 -18.72 -7.63 -10.01
N PHE A 146 -18.32 -6.42 -10.41
CA PHE A 146 -18.98 -5.67 -11.48
C PHE A 146 -18.59 -6.18 -12.87
N LEU A 147 -17.29 -6.35 -13.13
CA LEU A 147 -16.76 -6.78 -14.43
C LEU A 147 -17.22 -8.19 -14.82
N VAL A 148 -17.34 -9.11 -13.84
CA VAL A 148 -17.84 -10.47 -14.09
C VAL A 148 -19.29 -10.47 -14.63
N LYS A 149 -20.07 -9.42 -14.37
CA LYS A 149 -21.44 -9.29 -14.93
C LYS A 149 -21.45 -8.78 -16.38
N LEU A 150 -20.31 -8.31 -16.89
CA LEU A 150 -20.14 -7.81 -18.25
C LEU A 150 -19.49 -8.85 -19.18
N LEU A 151 -19.06 -9.99 -18.62
CA LEU A 151 -18.60 -11.19 -19.32
C LEU A 151 -19.75 -12.18 -19.48
#